data_AF-A0A928Y2R4-F1
#
_entry.id   AF-A0A928Y2R4-F1
#
_cell.length_a   1.000
_cell.length_b   1.000
_cell.length_c   1.000
_cell.angle_alpha   90.00
_cell.angle_beta   90.00
_cell.angle_gamma   90.00
#
_symmetry.space_group_name_H-M   'P 1'
#
loop_
_entity.id
_entity.type
_entity.pdbx_description
1 polymer ?
#
loop_
_entity_poly.entity_id
_entity_poly.type
_entity_poly.pdbx_seq_one_letter_code
_entity_poly.pdbx_strand_id
1 'polypeptide(L)'
;MAGGRRTLLFCTSYVENEGQWRVRARRWLDYHLGVPLERDAIFIIDDASPYLAPDPDLRVIDAIPAALDPGPAAWLYRFAQREGRTGMKGHRGWWRSFLHSLAIARALDFTRIVHVESDAYLLSRKIVDHVNALDAGWTVFWCPMYDFPEPALQVICADQFDAMAAVAARGLDQLTQGIAERTLPFTNVERSFAGNRYGERGPRIPGYADYACQVHYPEMVVRYRG
;
A
#
# COMPACT_ATOMS: atom_id res chain seq x y z
N MET A 1 -12.52 -27.66 -2.37
CA MET A 1 -11.27 -27.07 -2.91
C MET A 1 -10.82 -26.05 -1.88
N ALA A 2 -9.79 -26.33 -1.09
CA ALA A 2 -9.20 -25.30 -0.23
C ALA A 2 -8.57 -24.27 -1.18
N GLY A 3 -9.23 -23.13 -1.36
CA GLY A 3 -8.72 -22.06 -2.22
C GLY A 3 -7.35 -21.64 -1.69
N GLY A 4 -6.32 -21.73 -2.54
CA GLY A 4 -4.97 -21.29 -2.19
C GLY A 4 -4.99 -19.82 -1.77
N ARG A 5 -3.99 -19.41 -0.98
CA ARG A 5 -3.81 -18.03 -0.57
C ARG A 5 -3.66 -17.13 -1.80
N ARG A 6 -4.58 -16.17 -1.98
CA ARG A 6 -4.52 -15.18 -3.06
C ARG A 6 -4.25 -13.81 -2.48
N THR A 7 -3.21 -13.15 -2.97
CA THR A 7 -2.70 -11.91 -2.39
C THR A 7 -2.84 -10.73 -3.36
N LEU A 8 -3.54 -9.69 -2.91
CA LEU A 8 -3.57 -8.37 -3.52
C LEU A 8 -2.40 -7.54 -2.96
N LEU A 9 -1.45 -7.13 -3.80
CA LEU A 9 -0.50 -6.08 -3.45
C LEU A 9 -1.03 -4.75 -3.96
N PHE A 10 -1.03 -3.70 -3.14
CA PHE A 10 -1.40 -2.38 -3.63
C PHE A 10 -0.67 -1.23 -2.94
N CYS A 11 -0.70 -0.08 -3.61
CA CYS A 11 -0.35 1.23 -3.05
C CYS A 11 -1.47 2.24 -3.30
N THR A 12 -1.52 3.32 -2.50
CA THR A 12 -2.36 4.48 -2.82
C THR A 12 -1.58 5.49 -3.66
N SER A 13 -2.27 6.22 -4.53
CA SER A 13 -1.65 7.15 -5.48
C SER A 13 -2.44 8.44 -5.63
N TYR A 14 -1.68 9.53 -5.80
CA TYR A 14 -2.12 10.78 -6.40
C TYR A 14 -0.91 11.44 -7.06
N VAL A 15 -1.05 11.79 -8.34
CA VAL A 15 0.04 12.22 -9.23
C VAL A 15 -0.46 13.38 -10.11
N GLU A 16 0.17 14.54 -9.95
CA GLU A 16 -0.20 15.75 -10.70
C GLU A 16 0.44 15.84 -12.08
N ASN A 17 1.58 15.18 -12.28
CA ASN A 17 2.37 15.27 -13.50
C ASN A 17 3.31 14.07 -13.68
N GLU A 18 3.95 13.99 -14.85
CA GLU A 18 4.88 12.94 -15.21
C GLU A 18 6.08 12.80 -14.26
N GLY A 19 6.61 13.92 -13.75
CA GLY A 19 7.73 13.88 -12.80
C GLY A 19 7.36 13.13 -11.53
N GLN A 20 6.18 13.43 -10.97
CA GLN A 20 5.64 12.74 -9.80
C GLN A 20 5.33 11.26 -10.09
N TRP A 21 4.81 10.95 -11.30
CA TRP A 21 4.59 9.57 -11.73
C TRP A 21 5.88 8.74 -11.67
N ARG A 22 6.95 9.27 -12.28
CA ARG A 22 8.24 8.59 -12.40
C ARG A 22 8.88 8.33 -11.04
N VAL A 23 8.83 9.30 -10.12
CA VAL A 23 9.54 9.20 -8.83
C VAL A 23 8.74 8.49 -7.74
N ARG A 24 7.41 8.34 -7.91
CA ARG A 24 6.53 7.63 -6.96
C ARG A 24 6.03 6.31 -7.56
N ALA A 25 4.84 6.33 -8.18
CA ALA A 25 4.12 5.12 -8.55
C ALA A 25 4.89 4.21 -9.54
N ARG A 26 5.55 4.77 -10.58
CA ARG A 26 6.36 3.95 -11.50
C ARG A 26 7.55 3.31 -10.81
N ARG A 27 8.30 4.12 -10.05
CA ARG A 27 9.45 3.64 -9.26
C ARG A 27 9.06 2.58 -8.25
N TRP A 28 7.92 2.76 -7.58
CA TRP A 28 7.35 1.77 -6.66
C TRP A 28 7.00 0.47 -7.39
N LEU A 29 6.37 0.56 -8.56
CA LEU A 29 6.01 -0.60 -9.38
C LEU A 29 7.26 -1.36 -9.84
N ASP A 30 8.23 -0.66 -10.43
CA ASP A 30 9.50 -1.25 -10.89
C ASP A 30 10.19 -2.03 -9.77
N TYR A 31 10.22 -1.45 -8.57
CA TYR A 31 10.81 -2.09 -7.42
C TYR A 31 10.07 -3.37 -7.03
N HIS A 32 8.76 -3.28 -6.82
CA HIS A 32 7.97 -4.40 -6.30
C HIS A 32 7.77 -5.50 -7.35
N LEU A 33 7.86 -5.19 -8.64
CA LEU A 33 7.93 -6.20 -9.70
C LEU A 33 9.13 -7.14 -9.50
N GLY A 34 10.28 -6.60 -9.08
CA GLY A 34 11.52 -7.37 -8.85
C GLY A 34 11.67 -8.00 -7.46
N VAL A 35 10.81 -7.67 -6.49
CA VAL A 35 10.86 -8.24 -5.13
C VAL A 35 10.09 -9.57 -5.09
N PRO A 36 10.61 -10.62 -4.42
CA PRO A 36 9.93 -11.92 -4.28
C PRO A 36 8.79 -11.88 -3.24
N LEU A 37 8.02 -10.80 -3.25
CA LEU A 37 6.81 -10.64 -2.46
C LEU A 37 5.67 -11.38 -3.17
N GLU A 38 5.11 -12.40 -2.54
CA GLU A 38 4.05 -13.22 -3.10
C GLU A 38 2.78 -12.40 -3.35
N ARG A 39 2.32 -12.42 -4.59
CA ARG A 39 1.18 -11.64 -5.07
C ARG A 39 0.58 -12.28 -6.31
N ASP A 40 -0.73 -12.17 -6.40
CA ASP A 40 -1.52 -12.62 -7.55
C ASP A 40 -1.91 -11.44 -8.45
N ALA A 41 -1.96 -10.23 -7.87
CA ALA A 41 -2.18 -9.00 -8.60
C ALA A 41 -1.53 -7.79 -7.90
N ILE A 42 -1.20 -6.77 -8.69
CA ILE A 42 -0.76 -5.46 -8.22
C ILE A 42 -1.80 -4.43 -8.61
N PHE A 43 -2.22 -3.60 -7.65
CA PHE A 43 -3.07 -2.44 -7.88
C PHE A 43 -2.40 -1.15 -7.45
N ILE A 44 -2.57 -0.11 -8.25
CA ILE A 44 -2.33 1.28 -7.87
C ILE A 44 -3.72 1.90 -7.72
N ILE A 45 -4.13 2.22 -6.50
CA ILE A 45 -5.45 2.79 -6.23
C ILE A 45 -5.31 4.32 -6.18
N ASP A 46 -5.86 4.97 -7.19
CA ASP A 46 -5.58 6.35 -7.55
C ASP A 46 -6.72 7.30 -7.21
N ASP A 47 -6.42 8.32 -6.39
CA ASP A 47 -7.35 9.36 -5.91
C ASP A 47 -7.63 10.44 -6.97
N ALA A 48 -8.00 10.00 -8.17
CA ALA A 48 -8.33 10.85 -9.32
C ALA A 48 -7.19 11.79 -9.74
N SER A 49 -6.01 11.23 -9.96
CA SER A 49 -4.86 11.93 -10.54
C SER A 49 -5.25 12.63 -11.84
N PRO A 50 -4.88 13.92 -12.03
CA PRO A 50 -5.11 14.62 -13.28
C PRO A 50 -4.19 14.13 -14.41
N TYR A 51 -3.04 13.54 -14.05
CA TYR A 51 -2.10 12.94 -14.99
C TYR A 51 -2.21 11.42 -14.99
N LEU A 52 -2.29 10.83 -16.17
CA LEU A 52 -2.18 9.38 -16.39
C LEU A 52 -1.06 9.12 -17.39
N ALA A 53 -0.06 8.36 -16.95
CA ALA A 53 1.02 7.97 -17.83
C ALA A 53 0.52 6.95 -18.87
N PRO A 54 0.92 7.07 -20.14
CA PRO A 54 0.75 6.00 -21.12
C PRO A 54 1.77 4.89 -20.81
N ASP A 55 1.45 4.05 -19.82
CA ASP A 55 2.32 2.99 -19.32
C ASP A 55 1.86 1.62 -19.84
N PRO A 56 2.67 0.91 -20.64
CA PRO A 56 2.28 -0.39 -21.22
C PRO A 56 2.16 -1.50 -20.18
N ASP A 57 2.76 -1.36 -19.00
CA ASP A 57 2.67 -2.35 -17.91
C ASP A 57 1.35 -2.23 -17.15
N LEU A 58 0.60 -1.15 -17.38
CA LEU A 58 -0.62 -0.83 -16.66
C LEU A 58 -1.87 -0.97 -17.50
N ARG A 59 -2.93 -1.43 -16.84
CA ARG A 59 -4.29 -1.22 -17.33
C ARG A 59 -5.04 -0.27 -16.40
N VAL A 60 -5.48 0.87 -16.94
CA VAL A 60 -6.33 1.82 -16.23
C VAL A 60 -7.78 1.35 -16.25
N ILE A 61 -8.43 1.34 -15.09
CA ILE A 61 -9.83 0.97 -14.90
C ILE A 61 -10.53 1.96 -13.96
N ASP A 62 -11.83 2.08 -14.09
CA ASP A 62 -12.72 2.87 -13.22
C ASP A 62 -13.78 2.02 -12.51
N ALA A 63 -13.87 0.73 -12.87
CA ALA A 63 -14.71 -0.27 -12.25
C ALA A 63 -13.91 -1.55 -11.99
N ILE A 64 -14.20 -2.25 -10.88
CA ILE A 64 -13.57 -3.53 -10.57
C ILE A 64 -14.08 -4.57 -11.59
N PRO A 65 -13.19 -5.22 -12.36
CA PRO A 65 -13.61 -6.21 -13.33
C PRO A 65 -14.08 -7.50 -12.63
N ALA A 66 -14.88 -8.31 -13.31
CA ALA A 66 -15.31 -9.61 -12.79
C ALA A 66 -14.16 -10.63 -12.68
N ALA A 67 -13.10 -10.45 -13.47
CA ALA A 67 -11.89 -11.26 -13.46
C ALA A 67 -10.69 -10.42 -13.94
N LEU A 68 -9.48 -10.85 -13.58
CA LEU A 68 -8.25 -10.21 -14.06
C LEU A 68 -7.74 -10.92 -15.32
N ASP A 69 -7.48 -10.13 -16.36
CA ASP A 69 -6.77 -10.61 -17.54
C ASP A 69 -5.26 -10.74 -17.24
N PRO A 70 -4.56 -11.72 -17.84
CA PRO A 70 -3.13 -11.95 -17.61
C PRO A 70 -2.20 -10.93 -18.32
N GLY A 71 -2.75 -9.98 -19.08
CA GLY A 71 -1.99 -9.07 -19.93
C GLY A 71 -1.15 -8.02 -19.17
N PRO A 72 -1.76 -7.16 -18.34
CA PRO A 72 -1.03 -6.10 -17.65
C PRO A 72 -0.24 -6.64 -16.44
N ALA A 73 0.90 -6.03 -16.14
CA ALA A 73 1.67 -6.33 -14.94
C ALA A 73 1.01 -5.77 -13.67
N ALA A 74 0.29 -4.65 -13.80
CA ALA A 74 -0.49 -4.06 -12.73
C ALA A 74 -1.74 -3.31 -13.23
N TRP A 75 -2.68 -3.08 -12.33
CA TRP A 75 -3.93 -2.37 -12.59
C TRP A 75 -3.91 -1.01 -11.90
N LEU A 76 -4.33 0.04 -12.59
CA LEU A 76 -4.54 1.35 -12.00
C LEU A 76 -6.04 1.59 -11.88
N TYR A 77 -6.56 1.48 -10.66
CA TYR A 77 -7.95 1.83 -10.38
C TYR A 77 -8.04 3.33 -10.11
N ARG A 78 -8.77 4.08 -10.93
CA ARG A 78 -8.90 5.53 -10.81
C ARG A 78 -10.30 5.94 -10.41
N PHE A 79 -10.42 6.66 -9.31
CA PHE A 79 -11.67 7.32 -8.95
C PHE A 79 -12.00 8.45 -9.93
N ALA A 80 -13.30 8.68 -10.18
CA ALA A 80 -13.75 9.77 -11.04
C ALA A 80 -13.50 11.17 -10.44
N GLN A 81 -13.58 11.28 -9.11
CA GLN A 81 -13.47 12.55 -8.38
C GLN A 81 -12.42 12.45 -7.30
N ARG A 82 -11.64 13.51 -7.10
CA ARG A 82 -10.61 13.59 -6.06
C ARG A 82 -11.24 13.87 -4.70
N GLU A 83 -10.91 13.06 -3.69
CA GLU A 83 -11.23 13.39 -2.28
C GLU A 83 -10.10 14.19 -1.63
N GLY A 84 -8.85 13.91 -2.02
CA GLY A 84 -7.69 14.69 -1.64
C GLY A 84 -7.39 14.67 -0.14
N ARG A 85 -6.70 15.72 0.31
CA ARG A 85 -6.30 15.90 1.70
C ARG A 85 -6.77 17.25 2.23
N THR A 86 -7.57 17.24 3.29
CA THR A 86 -8.01 18.41 4.05
C THR A 86 -7.15 18.56 5.33
N GLY A 87 -6.13 19.43 5.26
CA GLY A 87 -5.21 19.69 6.38
C GLY A 87 -4.32 18.50 6.77
N MET A 88 -3.71 18.53 7.96
CA MET A 88 -2.75 17.50 8.34
C MET A 88 -3.38 16.12 8.61
N LYS A 89 -4.60 16.08 9.15
CA LYS A 89 -5.31 14.85 9.56
C LYS A 89 -6.30 14.33 8.50
N GLY A 90 -6.80 15.20 7.61
CA GLY A 90 -7.88 14.84 6.70
C GLY A 90 -7.46 14.17 5.40
N HIS A 91 -6.80 13.01 5.46
CA HIS A 91 -6.39 12.28 4.25
C HIS A 91 -7.55 11.45 3.68
N ARG A 92 -8.60 12.13 3.19
CA ARG A 92 -9.80 11.46 2.65
C ARG A 92 -9.47 10.56 1.46
N GLY A 93 -8.61 11.03 0.56
CA GLY A 93 -8.14 10.27 -0.60
C GLY A 93 -7.40 8.99 -0.22
N TRP A 94 -6.55 9.07 0.81
CA TRP A 94 -5.87 7.90 1.35
C TRP A 94 -6.86 6.91 1.96
N TRP A 95 -7.76 7.37 2.84
CA TRP A 95 -8.77 6.54 3.47
C TRP A 95 -9.66 5.85 2.44
N ARG A 96 -10.15 6.59 1.44
CA ARG A 96 -10.97 6.02 0.37
C ARG A 96 -10.20 4.95 -0.41
N SER A 97 -8.97 5.25 -0.82
CA SER A 97 -8.16 4.32 -1.61
C SER A 97 -7.78 3.06 -0.82
N PHE A 98 -7.34 3.24 0.42
CA PHE A 98 -7.04 2.15 1.35
C PHE A 98 -8.26 1.26 1.57
N LEU A 99 -9.42 1.83 1.92
CA LEU A 99 -10.64 1.05 2.16
C LEU A 99 -11.21 0.40 0.90
N HIS A 100 -10.98 1.00 -0.28
CA HIS A 100 -11.41 0.42 -1.55
C HIS A 100 -10.64 -0.85 -1.93
N SER A 101 -9.43 -1.06 -1.39
CA SER A 101 -8.71 -2.33 -1.54
C SER A 101 -9.51 -3.53 -1.03
N LEU A 102 -10.36 -3.34 -0.02
CA LEU A 102 -11.26 -4.39 0.48
C LEU A 102 -12.35 -4.76 -0.55
N ALA A 103 -12.86 -3.77 -1.28
CA ALA A 103 -13.85 -4.01 -2.35
C ALA A 103 -13.22 -4.83 -3.48
N ILE A 104 -12.00 -4.47 -3.89
CA ILE A 104 -11.19 -5.23 -4.87
C ILE A 104 -10.94 -6.65 -4.34
N ALA A 105 -10.51 -6.76 -3.08
CA ALA A 105 -10.22 -8.05 -2.45
C ALA A 105 -11.41 -9.01 -2.49
N ARG A 106 -12.59 -8.53 -2.08
CA ARG A 106 -13.83 -9.32 -2.07
C ARG A 106 -14.34 -9.65 -3.47
N ALA A 107 -14.28 -8.70 -4.40
CA ALA A 107 -14.80 -8.90 -5.76
C ALA A 107 -13.95 -9.88 -6.58
N LEU A 108 -12.67 -10.02 -6.25
CA LEU A 108 -11.71 -10.85 -6.99
C LEU A 108 -11.20 -12.04 -6.16
N ASP A 109 -11.87 -12.38 -5.07
CA ASP A 109 -11.56 -13.53 -4.19
C ASP A 109 -10.09 -13.55 -3.68
N PHE A 110 -9.54 -12.38 -3.35
CA PHE A 110 -8.28 -12.29 -2.62
C PHE A 110 -8.51 -12.59 -1.13
N THR A 111 -7.61 -13.36 -0.52
CA THR A 111 -7.67 -13.72 0.91
C THR A 111 -6.62 -13.00 1.76
N ARG A 112 -5.76 -12.21 1.11
CA ARG A 112 -4.77 -11.36 1.77
C ARG A 112 -4.59 -10.05 0.99
N ILE A 113 -4.52 -8.95 1.71
CA ILE A 113 -4.19 -7.64 1.19
C ILE A 113 -2.84 -7.23 1.78
N VAL A 114 -1.89 -6.85 0.93
CA VAL A 114 -0.62 -6.25 1.31
C VAL A 114 -0.64 -4.81 0.82
N HIS A 115 -0.70 -3.87 1.76
CA HIS A 115 -0.54 -2.46 1.50
C HIS A 115 0.93 -2.06 1.65
N VAL A 116 1.52 -1.53 0.59
CA VAL A 116 2.80 -0.81 0.65
C VAL A 116 2.58 0.52 -0.02
N GLU A 117 2.61 1.62 0.75
CA GLU A 117 2.38 2.97 0.23
C GLU A 117 3.32 3.29 -0.94
N SER A 118 2.92 4.19 -1.84
CA SER A 118 3.68 4.52 -3.06
C SER A 118 5.08 5.13 -2.81
N ASP A 119 5.38 5.45 -1.55
CA ASP A 119 6.69 5.92 -1.05
C ASP A 119 7.29 4.99 0.03
N ALA A 120 6.82 3.75 0.12
CA ALA A 120 7.31 2.73 1.02
C ALA A 120 7.89 1.52 0.29
N TYR A 121 8.85 0.84 0.92
CA TYR A 121 9.65 -0.22 0.31
C TYR A 121 10.06 -1.29 1.34
N LEU A 122 9.96 -2.57 0.96
CA LEU A 122 10.45 -3.72 1.71
C LEU A 122 11.85 -4.11 1.22
N LEU A 123 12.87 -3.89 2.06
CA LEU A 123 14.28 -3.83 1.64
C LEU A 123 15.11 -5.08 1.92
N SER A 124 14.60 -6.05 2.70
CA SER A 124 15.35 -7.25 3.06
C SER A 124 14.56 -8.54 2.82
N ARG A 125 15.26 -9.65 2.57
CA ARG A 125 14.63 -10.98 2.52
C ARG A 125 13.84 -11.27 3.79
N LYS A 126 14.39 -10.95 4.97
CA LYS A 126 13.77 -11.23 6.26
C LYS A 126 12.34 -10.67 6.35
N ILE A 127 12.11 -9.42 5.96
CA ILE A 127 10.77 -8.83 6.02
C ILE A 127 9.84 -9.37 4.93
N VAL A 128 10.39 -9.64 3.74
CA VAL A 128 9.59 -10.21 2.64
C VAL A 128 9.12 -11.62 2.99
N ASP A 129 10.01 -12.47 3.52
CA ASP A 129 9.67 -13.81 3.99
C ASP A 129 8.62 -13.76 5.10
N HIS A 130 8.74 -12.81 6.03
CA HIS A 130 7.75 -12.62 7.09
C HIS A 130 6.39 -12.19 6.53
N VAL A 131 6.34 -11.16 5.66
CA VAL A 131 5.10 -10.72 5.00
C VAL A 131 4.47 -11.86 4.21
N ASN A 132 5.29 -12.64 3.50
CA ASN A 132 4.85 -13.83 2.78
C ASN A 132 4.32 -14.89 3.73
N ALA A 133 4.84 -15.05 4.94
CA ALA A 133 4.37 -16.08 5.88
C ALA A 133 3.04 -15.74 6.57
N LEU A 134 2.64 -14.46 6.63
CA LEU A 134 1.41 -14.03 7.30
C LEU A 134 0.15 -14.60 6.62
N ASP A 135 -0.67 -15.29 7.40
CA ASP A 135 -1.91 -15.97 6.99
C ASP A 135 -3.14 -15.61 7.83
N ALA A 136 -2.97 -14.87 8.92
CA ALA A 136 -4.04 -14.36 9.77
C ALA A 136 -3.73 -12.97 10.33
N GLY A 137 -4.79 -12.25 10.72
CA GLY A 137 -4.70 -10.98 11.42
C GLY A 137 -4.47 -9.76 10.52
N TRP A 138 -4.33 -8.62 11.18
CA TRP A 138 -4.02 -7.31 10.62
C TRP A 138 -2.70 -6.86 11.22
N THR A 139 -1.63 -7.15 10.50
CA THR A 139 -0.26 -6.84 10.89
C THR A 139 0.16 -5.50 10.32
N VAL A 140 0.83 -4.71 11.15
CA VAL A 140 1.48 -3.45 10.80
C VAL A 140 2.88 -3.43 11.42
N PHE A 141 3.81 -2.67 10.83
CA PHE A 141 5.19 -2.58 11.33
C PHE A 141 5.38 -1.34 12.21
N TRP A 142 6.31 -1.40 13.15
CA TRP A 142 6.50 -0.34 14.14
C TRP A 142 7.40 0.80 13.65
N CYS A 143 6.95 2.06 13.67
CA CYS A 143 7.79 3.22 13.38
C CYS A 143 8.46 3.75 14.66
N PRO A 144 9.78 3.55 14.86
CA PRO A 144 10.46 3.99 16.09
C PRO A 144 10.63 5.50 16.17
N MET A 145 10.59 6.23 15.05
CA MET A 145 10.74 7.69 15.06
C MET A 145 9.61 8.39 15.81
N TYR A 146 8.41 7.84 15.74
CA TYR A 146 7.20 8.47 16.25
C TYR A 146 6.45 7.64 17.27
N ASP A 147 7.00 6.50 17.66
CA ASP A 147 6.43 5.61 18.67
C ASP A 147 4.99 5.18 18.30
N PHE A 148 4.78 4.78 17.03
CA PHE A 148 3.48 4.32 16.55
C PHE A 148 3.56 3.19 15.51
N PRO A 149 2.45 2.48 15.23
CA PRO A 149 2.36 1.55 14.11
C PRO A 149 2.31 2.29 12.76
N GLU A 150 3.09 1.86 11.77
CA GLU A 150 3.28 2.49 10.46
C GLU A 150 2.22 2.07 9.42
N PRO A 151 1.17 2.89 9.15
CA PRO A 151 0.11 2.53 8.21
C PRO A 151 0.58 2.45 6.74
N ALA A 152 1.77 2.95 6.42
CA ALA A 152 2.34 2.81 5.08
C ALA A 152 2.67 1.35 4.71
N LEU A 153 2.73 0.43 5.68
CA LEU A 153 3.02 -1.00 5.48
C LEU A 153 2.08 -1.86 6.31
N GLN A 154 1.15 -2.55 5.66
CA GLN A 154 0.15 -3.36 6.35
C GLN A 154 -0.12 -4.67 5.62
N VAL A 155 -0.41 -5.73 6.37
CA VAL A 155 -0.88 -7.01 5.84
C VAL A 155 -2.18 -7.34 6.53
N ILE A 156 -3.24 -7.55 5.75
CA ILE A 156 -4.60 -7.76 6.21
C ILE A 156 -5.08 -9.09 5.63
N CYS A 157 -5.27 -10.07 6.49
CA CYS A 157 -5.76 -11.39 6.11
C CYS A 157 -7.30 -11.44 6.15
N ALA A 158 -7.88 -12.43 5.48
CA ALA A 158 -9.33 -12.55 5.30
C ALA A 158 -10.13 -12.54 6.61
N ASP A 159 -9.56 -13.05 7.70
CA ASP A 159 -10.17 -13.04 9.04
C ASP A 159 -10.37 -11.62 9.60
N GLN A 160 -9.71 -10.60 9.03
CA GLN A 160 -9.83 -9.19 9.41
C GLN A 160 -10.60 -8.33 8.39
N PHE A 161 -11.14 -8.91 7.33
CA PHE A 161 -11.90 -8.17 6.32
C PHE A 161 -13.17 -7.53 6.90
N ASP A 162 -13.83 -8.19 7.85
CA ASP A 162 -15.00 -7.62 8.51
C ASP A 162 -14.62 -6.48 9.47
N ALA A 163 -13.46 -6.56 10.12
CA ALA A 163 -12.92 -5.46 10.92
C ALA A 163 -12.61 -4.24 10.02
N MET A 164 -12.03 -4.45 8.85
CA MET A 164 -11.79 -3.40 7.86
C MET A 164 -13.10 -2.82 7.30
N ALA A 165 -14.12 -3.65 7.05
CA ALA A 165 -15.46 -3.19 6.66
C ALA A 165 -16.11 -2.35 7.77
N ALA A 166 -15.95 -2.72 9.03
CA ALA A 166 -16.44 -1.94 10.18
C ALA A 166 -15.72 -0.60 10.31
N VAL A 167 -14.43 -0.50 9.94
CA VAL A 167 -13.74 0.80 9.81
C VAL A 167 -14.36 1.63 8.69
N ALA A 168 -14.60 1.03 7.52
CA ALA A 168 -15.20 1.74 6.38
C ALA A 168 -16.60 2.29 6.71
N ALA A 169 -17.41 1.53 7.47
CA ALA A 169 -18.76 1.91 7.88
C ALA A 169 -18.83 3.16 8.76
N ARG A 170 -17.71 3.59 9.37
CA ARG A 170 -17.60 4.86 10.12
C ARG A 170 -17.72 6.09 9.21
N GLY A 171 -17.43 5.93 7.92
CA GLY A 171 -17.43 7.01 6.94
C GLY A 171 -16.17 7.89 6.98
N LEU A 172 -15.83 8.48 5.82
CA LEU A 172 -14.60 9.27 5.65
C LEU A 172 -14.56 10.51 6.56
N ASP A 173 -15.70 11.14 6.83
CA ASP A 173 -15.79 12.32 7.71
C ASP A 173 -15.33 12.00 9.13
N GLN A 174 -15.76 10.85 9.68
CA GLN A 174 -15.34 10.43 11.02
C GLN A 174 -13.87 10.00 11.03
N LEU A 175 -13.44 9.24 10.03
CA LEU A 175 -12.07 8.72 9.94
C LEU A 175 -11.03 9.84 9.81
N THR A 176 -11.39 10.97 9.20
CA THR A 176 -10.51 12.13 9.05
C THR A 176 -10.35 12.99 10.30
N GLN A 177 -11.09 12.72 11.37
CA GLN A 177 -10.89 13.36 12.67
C GLN A 177 -9.68 12.77 13.43
N GLY A 178 -9.33 11.51 13.11
CA GLY A 178 -8.21 10.78 13.68
C GLY A 178 -7.00 10.65 12.74
N ILE A 179 -6.00 9.91 13.20
CA ILE A 179 -4.88 9.44 12.38
C ILE A 179 -4.97 7.92 12.26
N ALA A 180 -4.54 7.35 11.14
CA ALA A 180 -4.68 5.91 10.87
C ALA A 180 -4.00 5.05 11.95
N GLU A 181 -2.83 5.50 12.42
CA GLU A 181 -2.01 4.94 13.48
C GLU A 181 -2.78 4.66 14.80
N ARG A 182 -3.87 5.39 15.06
CA ARG A 182 -4.70 5.26 16.27
C ARG A 182 -6.12 4.78 16.00
N THR A 183 -6.49 4.62 14.74
CA THR A 183 -7.88 4.37 14.31
C THR A 183 -8.09 2.95 13.84
N LEU A 184 -7.05 2.34 13.26
CA LEU A 184 -7.09 1.01 12.69
C LEU A 184 -6.98 -0.07 13.79
N PRO A 185 -7.81 -1.12 13.74
CA PRO A 185 -7.85 -2.17 14.75
C PRO A 185 -6.77 -3.23 14.49
N PHE A 186 -5.49 -2.84 14.57
CA PHE A 186 -4.38 -3.76 14.36
C PHE A 186 -4.42 -4.90 15.38
N THR A 187 -4.35 -6.15 14.91
CA THR A 187 -4.24 -7.32 15.80
C THR A 187 -2.79 -7.64 16.16
N ASN A 188 -1.85 -7.17 15.34
CA ASN A 188 -0.42 -7.37 15.53
C ASN A 188 0.37 -6.12 15.11
N VAL A 189 1.29 -5.68 15.97
CA VAL A 189 2.21 -4.57 15.70
C VAL A 189 3.63 -5.11 15.79
N GLU A 190 4.25 -5.36 14.63
CA GLU A 190 5.55 -6.00 14.59
C GLU A 190 6.71 -5.02 14.81
N ARG A 191 7.53 -5.33 15.82
CA ARG A 191 8.65 -4.50 16.29
C ARG A 191 10.01 -5.12 16.01
N SER A 192 10.04 -6.34 15.49
CA SER A 192 11.27 -7.13 15.28
C SER A 192 12.09 -6.73 14.03
N PHE A 193 11.61 -5.76 13.26
CA PHE A 193 12.21 -5.28 12.01
C PHE A 193 12.74 -3.86 12.15
N ALA A 194 13.90 -3.60 11.55
CA ALA A 194 14.47 -2.26 11.52
C ALA A 194 13.86 -1.46 10.36
N GLY A 195 12.96 -0.52 10.64
CA GLY A 195 12.49 0.38 9.59
C GLY A 195 11.93 1.68 10.14
N ASN A 196 11.76 2.65 9.24
CA ASN A 196 11.37 4.00 9.64
C ASN A 196 10.92 4.86 8.44
N ARG A 197 10.38 6.05 8.74
CA ARG A 197 10.10 7.14 7.79
C ARG A 197 11.38 7.90 7.40
N TYR A 198 12.33 7.22 6.75
CA TYR A 198 13.68 7.77 6.52
C TYR A 198 13.69 9.04 5.66
N GLY A 199 12.80 9.15 4.67
CA GLY A 199 12.80 10.34 3.81
C GLY A 199 12.19 11.58 4.47
N GLU A 200 11.75 11.52 5.73
CA GLU A 200 11.49 12.73 6.51
C GLU A 200 12.77 13.33 7.13
N ARG A 201 13.87 12.57 7.21
CA ARG A 201 15.15 13.01 7.80
C ARG A 201 16.24 13.31 6.78
N GLY A 202 16.10 12.83 5.55
CA GLY A 202 17.03 13.11 4.47
C GLY A 202 17.15 11.96 3.46
N PRO A 203 18.09 12.07 2.50
CA PRO A 203 18.12 11.23 1.32
C PRO A 203 18.81 9.87 1.53
N ARG A 204 18.98 9.41 2.78
CA ARG A 204 19.73 8.18 3.08
C ARG A 204 18.87 7.16 3.80
N ILE A 205 18.84 5.95 3.25
CA ILE A 205 18.30 4.75 3.91
C ILE A 205 19.47 3.99 4.51
N PRO A 206 19.47 3.70 5.83
CA PRO A 206 20.51 2.89 6.44
C PRO A 206 20.59 1.49 5.84
N GLY A 207 21.80 0.95 5.64
CA GLY A 207 22.00 -0.36 5.01
C GLY A 207 21.41 -1.55 5.77
N TYR A 208 21.12 -1.37 7.07
CA TYR A 208 20.47 -2.40 7.90
C TYR A 208 18.94 -2.35 7.85
N ALA A 209 18.33 -1.33 7.24
CA ALA A 209 16.89 -1.11 7.30
C ALA A 209 16.13 -2.18 6.51
N ASP A 210 15.30 -2.98 7.18
CA ASP A 210 14.38 -3.95 6.61
C ASP A 210 13.26 -3.31 5.78
N TYR A 211 12.81 -2.10 6.14
CA TYR A 211 11.89 -1.31 5.31
C TYR A 211 12.15 0.18 5.44
N ALA A 212 11.69 0.93 4.45
CA ALA A 212 11.73 2.39 4.46
C ALA A 212 10.38 2.95 4.01
N CYS A 213 9.92 3.99 4.69
CA CYS A 213 8.71 4.74 4.35
C CYS A 213 9.05 6.20 4.07
N GLN A 214 8.12 6.92 3.43
CA GLN A 214 8.29 8.34 3.10
C GLN A 214 9.52 8.58 2.20
N VAL A 215 9.83 7.64 1.31
CA VAL A 215 10.95 7.72 0.37
C VAL A 215 10.56 8.66 -0.79
N HIS A 216 10.67 9.96 -0.53
CA HIS A 216 10.23 11.02 -1.47
C HIS A 216 11.37 11.60 -2.32
N TYR A 217 12.62 11.41 -1.88
CA TYR A 217 13.79 11.91 -2.60
C TYR A 217 14.11 10.99 -3.80
N PRO A 218 14.19 11.52 -5.03
CA PRO A 218 14.57 10.74 -6.21
C PRO A 218 15.93 10.03 -6.07
N GLU A 219 16.86 10.64 -5.35
CA GLU A 219 18.23 10.15 -5.13
C GLU A 219 18.36 9.08 -4.03
N MET A 220 17.31 8.84 -3.22
CA MET A 220 17.35 7.79 -2.20
C MET A 220 17.52 6.45 -2.90
N VAL A 221 18.64 5.74 -2.71
CA VAL A 221 18.79 4.43 -3.36
C VAL A 221 17.97 3.38 -2.61
N VAL A 222 17.00 2.79 -3.29
CA VAL A 222 16.20 1.66 -2.78
C VAL A 222 16.74 0.40 -3.43
N ARG A 223 17.25 -0.52 -2.62
CA ARG A 223 17.79 -1.80 -3.09
C ARG A 223 17.29 -2.93 -2.21
N TYR A 224 16.65 -3.92 -2.82
CA TYR A 224 16.31 -5.16 -2.15
C TYR A 224 17.58 -5.96 -1.85
N ARG A 225 17.70 -6.41 -0.60
CA ARG A 225 18.78 -7.27 -0.12
C ARG A 225 18.20 -8.66 0.07
N GLY A 226 18.29 -9.44 -1.01
CA GLY A 226 17.93 -10.85 -1.05
C GLY A 226 18.90 -11.71 -0.27
#